data_AF-A0A151ASK4-F1
#
_entry.id   AF-A0A151ASK4-F1
#
_cell.length_a   1.000
_cell.length_b   1.000
_cell.length_c   1.000
_cell.angle_alpha   90.00
_cell.angle_beta   90.00
_cell.angle_gamma   90.00
#
_symmetry.space_group_name_H-M   'P 1'
#
loop_
_entity.id
_entity.type
_entity.pdbx_description
1 polymer ?
#
loop_
_entity_poly.entity_id
_entity_poly.type
_entity_poly.pdbx_seq_one_letter_code
_entity_poly.pdbx_strand_id
1 'polypeptide(L)'
;MPTEVINLVRSVERSLTIIEALAEERGRPKGITEIAQKLKLGKSTVHRLLGTLQEKGYVEQDPESEKYKLGLKLVELGNIVLHNLELRSQAAPCLKRLMERSGQTVHLAILDQGDIVYIDKVESMGSIKMASYIGLRGYVHSTALGKAIAAFLPEEQVKHILETKGMPRLTPNTITSFSEFKAHLERVRQQGYAVDDIENEEAIRCIAAPVFNYSGTVVAAVSISGTVLQVTIDRVAELAQMVVECAEEISTRLGYLGKQMAATVEMQSYSTFPSLKTSRNELFNINNTPSKKLPLTVVVGTPLGHVVSFAGVEKGIFENYGIDLRINIVPSGFHQINAIESEEAQFGQAGVVPIALMKAKGASVIGLGLLQGAAYTEKIDHDQAIVARKDSGIREQHPEDLAGKIVGVPLGTVAHEYLRAVLASKNIPEHEVQLVDLRDLELTQALGEGLVDAIVCWEAFPSCTLKKVPGSYLVQRGGGYIARYSVNITRDKYLKKHPEIVELYITAFCEASQWVRQHLDEAATIASRWISDLDPAVARAAIKNISFDPRISKFTFAGIKDSIDFLVKTKKIDGNLEVKSLINAETMLRVMKKRTDLFNDLPLIPKEAIL
;
A
#
# COMPACT_ATOMS: atom_id res chain seq x y z
N MET A 1 -23.72 28.57 30.66
CA MET A 1 -22.83 29.69 30.30
C MET A 1 -23.49 30.47 29.17
N PRO A 2 -23.42 31.81 29.14
CA PRO A 2 -24.11 32.58 28.11
C PRO A 2 -23.41 32.34 26.77
N THR A 3 -24.17 31.93 25.76
CA THR A 3 -23.71 31.87 24.37
C THR A 3 -23.37 33.29 23.95
N GLU A 4 -22.08 33.57 23.75
CA GLU A 4 -21.66 34.82 23.12
C GLU A 4 -22.42 34.97 21.80
N VAL A 5 -23.25 36.02 21.71
CA VAL A 5 -23.88 36.38 20.45
C VAL A 5 -22.76 36.88 19.54
N ILE A 6 -22.30 36.00 18.64
CA ILE A 6 -21.30 36.34 17.63
C ILE A 6 -21.87 37.50 16.81
N ASN A 7 -21.22 38.66 16.91
CA ASN A 7 -21.63 39.86 16.20
C ASN A 7 -21.15 39.74 14.75
N LEU A 8 -21.97 39.14 13.88
CA LEU A 8 -21.63 38.89 12.49
C LEU A 8 -21.38 40.21 11.75
N VAL A 9 -20.28 40.25 11.00
CA VAL A 9 -19.96 41.37 10.12
C VAL A 9 -20.96 41.37 8.97
N ARG A 10 -22.01 42.20 9.08
CA ARG A 10 -23.18 42.24 8.17
C ARG A 10 -22.82 42.33 6.68
N SER A 11 -21.72 42.98 6.33
CA SER A 11 -21.29 43.08 4.92
C SER A 11 -20.74 41.75 4.39
N VAL A 12 -20.03 40.97 5.21
CA VAL A 12 -19.50 39.66 4.84
C VAL A 12 -20.64 38.65 4.70
N GLU A 13 -21.54 38.61 5.69
CA GLU A 13 -22.75 37.79 5.67
C GLU A 13 -23.57 38.00 4.40
N ARG A 14 -23.90 39.26 4.09
CA ARG A 14 -24.69 39.60 2.90
C ARG A 14 -23.99 39.22 1.60
N SER A 15 -22.66 39.37 1.52
CA SER A 15 -21.88 38.96 0.34
C SER A 15 -21.93 37.45 0.13
N LEU A 16 -21.84 36.64 1.20
CA LEU A 16 -21.95 35.19 1.12
C LEU A 16 -23.36 34.75 0.71
N THR A 17 -24.39 35.37 1.29
CA THR A 17 -25.78 35.10 0.90
C THR A 17 -26.08 35.49 -0.56
N ILE A 18 -25.40 36.51 -1.11
CA ILE A 18 -25.49 36.82 -2.55
C ILE A 18 -24.92 35.68 -3.40
N ILE A 19 -23.76 35.12 -3.01
CA ILE A 19 -23.14 33.97 -3.71
C ILE A 19 -24.09 32.76 -3.66
N GLU A 20 -24.67 32.47 -2.50
CA GLU A 20 -25.65 31.36 -2.34
C GLU A 20 -26.91 31.61 -3.18
N ALA A 21 -27.46 32.81 -3.14
CA ALA A 21 -28.64 33.18 -3.92
C ALA A 21 -28.41 33.09 -5.44
N LEU A 22 -27.19 33.37 -5.89
CA LEU A 22 -26.76 33.19 -7.28
C LEU A 22 -26.57 31.70 -7.63
N ALA A 23 -26.10 30.87 -6.68
CA ALA A 23 -25.96 29.42 -6.84
C ALA A 23 -27.31 28.69 -6.95
N GLU A 24 -28.35 29.22 -6.32
CA GLU A 24 -29.71 28.70 -6.42
C GLU A 24 -30.23 28.70 -7.87
N GLU A 25 -31.22 27.84 -8.15
CA GLU A 25 -31.70 27.57 -9.51
C GLU A 25 -30.55 27.19 -10.47
N ARG A 26 -29.60 26.40 -9.95
CA ARG A 26 -28.43 25.88 -10.69
C ARG A 26 -27.58 26.99 -11.33
N GLY A 27 -27.38 28.09 -10.61
CA GLY A 27 -26.51 29.16 -11.12
C GLY A 27 -27.13 30.01 -12.22
N ARG A 28 -28.46 29.95 -12.44
CA ARG A 28 -29.14 30.81 -13.43
C ARG A 28 -28.78 32.27 -13.16
N PRO A 29 -28.32 33.04 -14.17
CA PRO A 29 -28.02 34.45 -14.00
C PRO A 29 -29.24 35.23 -13.51
N LYS A 30 -29.04 36.08 -12.50
CA LYS A 30 -30.11 36.87 -11.85
C LYS A 30 -29.87 38.35 -12.00
N GLY A 31 -30.96 39.10 -12.20
CA GLY A 31 -30.88 40.56 -12.24
C GLY A 31 -30.77 41.15 -10.84
N ILE A 32 -30.23 42.37 -10.73
CA ILE A 32 -30.05 43.03 -9.42
C ILE A 32 -31.36 43.18 -8.62
N THR A 33 -32.48 43.41 -9.31
CA THR A 33 -33.80 43.55 -8.68
C THR A 33 -34.24 42.25 -8.00
N GLU A 34 -33.97 41.12 -8.65
CA GLU A 34 -34.32 39.78 -8.18
C GLU A 34 -33.50 39.41 -6.93
N ILE A 35 -32.18 39.69 -6.96
CA ILE A 35 -31.28 39.48 -5.83
C ILE A 35 -31.68 40.38 -4.65
N ALA A 36 -32.00 41.66 -4.91
CA ALA A 36 -32.41 42.61 -3.88
C ALA A 36 -33.73 42.23 -3.18
N GLN A 37 -34.73 41.78 -3.94
CA GLN A 37 -36.00 41.30 -3.38
C GLN A 37 -35.79 40.08 -2.49
N LYS A 38 -34.97 39.13 -2.95
CA LYS A 38 -34.68 37.89 -2.24
C LYS A 38 -33.96 38.14 -0.91
N LEU A 39 -32.96 39.01 -0.91
CA LEU A 39 -32.21 39.35 0.30
C LEU A 39 -32.92 40.39 1.18
N LYS A 40 -34.07 40.94 0.74
CA LYS A 40 -34.79 42.05 1.39
C LYS A 40 -33.88 43.27 1.64
N LEU A 41 -33.04 43.60 0.66
CA LEU A 41 -32.09 44.72 0.71
C LEU A 41 -32.40 45.74 -0.39
N GLY A 42 -31.95 46.99 -0.19
CA GLY A 42 -32.03 48.01 -1.24
C GLY A 42 -31.09 47.71 -2.41
N LYS A 43 -31.54 47.97 -3.65
CA LYS A 43 -30.76 47.75 -4.88
C LYS A 43 -29.38 48.41 -4.84
N SER A 44 -29.27 49.62 -4.27
CA SER A 44 -27.99 50.33 -4.12
C SER A 44 -26.99 49.58 -3.23
N THR A 45 -27.47 48.88 -2.19
CA THR A 45 -26.63 48.07 -1.31
C THR A 45 -26.16 46.80 -2.01
N VAL A 46 -27.05 46.12 -2.73
CA VAL A 46 -26.72 44.92 -3.50
C VAL A 46 -25.74 45.24 -4.62
N HIS A 47 -25.92 46.36 -5.31
CA HIS A 47 -25.01 46.83 -6.37
C HIS A 47 -23.58 46.97 -5.85
N ARG A 48 -23.40 47.61 -4.69
CA ARG A 48 -22.07 47.82 -4.10
C ARG A 48 -21.40 46.50 -3.70
N LEU A 49 -22.16 45.56 -3.14
CA LEU A 49 -21.63 44.24 -2.77
C LEU A 49 -21.27 43.41 -4.00
N LEU A 50 -22.12 43.42 -5.04
CA LEU A 50 -21.84 42.77 -6.32
C LEU A 50 -20.61 43.36 -6.99
N GLY A 51 -20.42 44.68 -6.95
CA GLY A 51 -19.21 45.33 -7.47
C GLY A 51 -17.93 44.83 -6.80
N THR A 52 -17.94 44.69 -5.47
CA THR A 52 -16.79 44.11 -4.74
C THR A 52 -16.58 42.63 -5.08
N LEU A 53 -17.64 41.82 -5.14
CA LEU A 53 -17.55 40.40 -5.50
C LEU A 53 -17.06 40.20 -6.94
N GLN A 54 -17.46 41.09 -7.85
CA GLN A 54 -17.05 41.10 -9.25
C GLN A 54 -15.59 41.51 -9.40
N GLU A 55 -15.14 42.56 -8.72
CA GLU A 55 -13.71 42.96 -8.71
C GLU A 55 -12.81 41.84 -8.17
N LYS A 56 -13.30 41.07 -7.20
CA LYS A 56 -12.57 39.91 -6.64
C LYS A 56 -12.79 38.59 -7.41
N GLY A 57 -13.56 38.60 -8.49
CA GLY A 57 -13.78 37.46 -9.38
C GLY A 57 -14.74 36.37 -8.87
N TYR A 58 -15.46 36.61 -7.76
CA TYR A 58 -16.44 35.67 -7.20
C TYR A 58 -17.78 35.69 -7.95
N VAL A 59 -18.06 36.78 -8.66
CA VAL A 59 -19.28 37.00 -9.45
C VAL A 59 -18.87 37.62 -10.79
N GLU A 60 -19.60 37.33 -11.85
CA GLU A 60 -19.45 37.94 -13.16
C GLU A 60 -20.76 38.58 -13.58
N GLN A 61 -20.70 39.74 -14.23
CA GLN A 61 -21.86 40.37 -14.84
C GLN A 61 -21.80 40.19 -16.35
N ASP A 62 -22.91 39.73 -16.92
CA ASP A 62 -23.07 39.64 -18.36
C ASP A 62 -23.30 41.06 -18.96
N PRO A 63 -22.49 41.50 -19.93
CA PRO A 63 -22.54 42.87 -20.43
C PRO A 63 -23.77 43.18 -21.29
N GLU A 64 -24.46 42.16 -21.83
CA GLU A 64 -25.64 42.36 -22.69
C GLU A 64 -26.95 42.32 -21.89
N SER A 65 -27.06 41.38 -20.95
CA SER A 65 -28.27 41.17 -20.15
C SER A 65 -28.24 41.84 -18.77
N GLU A 66 -27.08 42.38 -18.38
CA GLU A 66 -26.77 42.98 -17.07
C GLU A 66 -27.00 42.06 -15.87
N LYS A 67 -27.20 40.75 -16.11
CA LYS A 67 -27.43 39.75 -15.06
C LYS A 67 -26.12 39.26 -14.47
N TYR A 68 -26.16 38.90 -13.19
CA TYR A 68 -25.03 38.39 -12.44
C TYR A 68 -25.06 36.87 -12.35
N LYS A 69 -23.89 36.25 -12.43
CA LYS A 69 -23.66 34.81 -12.22
C LYS A 69 -22.41 34.60 -11.35
N LEU A 70 -22.19 33.39 -10.88
CA LEU A 70 -20.96 33.04 -10.15
C LEU A 70 -19.73 33.16 -11.06
N GLY A 71 -18.63 33.67 -10.51
CA GLY A 71 -17.35 33.87 -11.21
C GLY A 71 -16.32 32.79 -10.92
N LEU A 72 -15.27 32.73 -11.75
CA LEU A 72 -14.26 31.66 -11.72
C LEU A 72 -13.42 31.58 -10.43
N LYS A 73 -13.39 32.61 -9.57
CA LYS A 73 -12.66 32.56 -8.29
C LYS A 73 -13.17 31.44 -7.37
N LEU A 74 -14.45 31.09 -7.48
CA LEU A 74 -15.05 29.99 -6.73
C LEU A 74 -14.54 28.62 -7.18
N VAL A 75 -14.13 28.47 -8.44
CA VAL A 75 -13.47 27.26 -8.96
C VAL A 75 -12.07 27.11 -8.36
N GLU A 76 -11.32 28.21 -8.26
CA GLU A 76 -9.97 28.20 -7.65
C GLU A 76 -10.02 27.78 -6.18
N LEU A 77 -10.97 28.33 -5.41
CA LEU A 77 -11.14 27.98 -3.99
C LEU A 77 -11.72 26.58 -3.82
N GLY A 78 -12.66 26.17 -4.68
CA GLY A 78 -13.18 24.81 -4.72
C GLY A 78 -12.08 23.79 -4.99
N ASN A 79 -11.14 24.07 -5.88
CA ASN A 79 -9.98 23.22 -6.15
C ASN A 79 -9.06 23.06 -4.93
N ILE A 80 -8.94 24.07 -4.06
CA ILE A 80 -8.18 23.98 -2.81
C ILE A 80 -8.93 23.14 -1.76
N VAL A 81 -10.26 23.27 -1.67
CA VAL A 81 -11.09 22.43 -0.77
C VAL A 81 -11.10 20.98 -1.23
N LEU A 82 -11.12 20.73 -2.54
CA LEU A 82 -10.94 19.40 -3.12
C LEU A 82 -9.53 18.86 -2.84
N HIS A 83 -8.50 19.70 -2.68
CA HIS A 83 -7.18 19.23 -2.22
C HIS A 83 -7.22 18.63 -0.78
N ASN A 84 -8.22 18.97 0.04
CA ASN A 84 -8.51 18.31 1.33
C ASN A 84 -9.19 16.91 1.17
N LEU A 85 -9.19 16.33 -0.04
CA LEU A 85 -9.45 14.92 -0.40
C LEU A 85 -8.44 13.95 0.25
N GLU A 86 -8.31 13.95 1.59
CA GLU A 86 -7.59 12.90 2.33
C GLU A 86 -8.19 11.51 2.06
N LEU A 87 -9.50 11.42 1.84
CA LEU A 87 -10.17 10.16 1.48
C LEU A 87 -9.57 9.52 0.23
N ARG A 88 -9.38 10.29 -0.85
CA ARG A 88 -8.85 9.75 -2.11
C ARG A 88 -7.38 9.37 -1.95
N SER A 89 -6.57 10.20 -1.31
CA SER A 89 -5.14 9.91 -1.10
C SER A 89 -4.91 8.72 -0.15
N GLN A 90 -5.73 8.56 0.89
CA GLN A 90 -5.69 7.39 1.78
C GLN A 90 -6.27 6.13 1.12
N ALA A 91 -7.27 6.28 0.26
CA ALA A 91 -7.88 5.16 -0.44
C ALA A 91 -7.04 4.66 -1.61
N ALA A 92 -6.40 5.54 -2.38
CA ALA A 92 -5.61 5.21 -3.57
C ALA A 92 -4.71 3.97 -3.43
N PRO A 93 -3.87 3.82 -2.37
CA PRO A 93 -3.06 2.61 -2.21
C PRO A 93 -3.91 1.35 -1.96
N CYS A 94 -5.06 1.48 -1.27
CA CYS A 94 -5.98 0.38 -0.99
C CYS A 94 -6.73 -0.05 -2.25
N LEU A 95 -7.19 0.92 -3.06
CA LEU A 95 -7.89 0.66 -4.32
C LEU A 95 -6.98 -0.04 -5.33
N LYS A 96 -5.71 0.40 -5.42
CA LYS A 96 -4.72 -0.23 -6.30
C LYS A 96 -4.50 -1.70 -5.93
N ARG A 97 -4.29 -2.00 -4.64
CA ARG A 97 -4.15 -3.40 -4.17
C ARG A 97 -5.40 -4.23 -4.38
N LEU A 98 -6.59 -3.64 -4.20
CA LEU A 98 -7.85 -4.36 -4.45
C LEU A 98 -7.98 -4.71 -5.94
N MET A 99 -7.60 -3.79 -6.84
CA MET A 99 -7.59 -4.05 -8.28
C MET A 99 -6.60 -5.18 -8.61
N GLU A 100 -5.37 -5.10 -8.11
CA GLU A 100 -4.33 -6.11 -8.32
C GLU A 100 -4.74 -7.50 -7.81
N ARG A 101 -5.40 -7.58 -6.64
CA ARG A 101 -5.86 -8.85 -6.05
C ARG A 101 -7.07 -9.44 -6.77
N SER A 102 -8.04 -8.60 -7.13
CA SER A 102 -9.31 -9.06 -7.72
C SER A 102 -9.22 -9.24 -9.25
N GLY A 103 -8.27 -8.56 -9.90
CA GLY A 103 -8.20 -8.41 -11.35
C GLY A 103 -9.37 -7.62 -11.95
N GLN A 104 -10.21 -7.00 -11.11
CA GLN A 104 -11.43 -6.29 -11.52
C GLN A 104 -11.25 -4.78 -11.41
N THR A 105 -12.09 -4.03 -12.12
CA THR A 105 -12.06 -2.56 -12.01
C THR A 105 -12.54 -2.17 -10.62
N VAL A 106 -11.80 -1.29 -9.94
CA VAL A 106 -12.13 -0.81 -8.59
C VAL A 106 -12.60 0.63 -8.64
N HIS A 107 -13.62 0.93 -7.83
CA HIS A 107 -14.18 2.27 -7.72
C HIS A 107 -14.22 2.72 -6.26
N LEU A 108 -14.06 4.02 -6.07
CA LEU A 108 -14.37 4.70 -4.82
C LEU A 108 -15.43 5.76 -5.11
N ALA A 109 -16.48 5.81 -4.30
CA ALA A 109 -17.56 6.76 -4.48
C ALA A 109 -18.11 7.30 -3.17
N ILE A 110 -18.67 8.51 -3.24
CA ILE A 110 -19.34 9.19 -2.12
C ILE A 110 -20.80 9.41 -2.46
N LEU A 111 -21.63 9.66 -1.44
CA LEU A 111 -22.98 10.15 -1.63
C LEU A 111 -22.96 11.66 -1.73
N ASP A 112 -23.47 12.21 -2.83
CA ASP A 112 -23.62 13.65 -3.03
C ASP A 112 -24.97 13.98 -3.66
N GLN A 113 -25.74 14.82 -2.96
CA GLN A 113 -27.09 15.25 -3.38
C GLN A 113 -28.03 14.08 -3.73
N GLY A 114 -27.92 12.95 -3.02
CA GLY A 114 -28.77 11.77 -3.21
C GLY A 114 -28.34 10.83 -4.34
N ASP A 115 -27.25 11.11 -5.05
CA ASP A 115 -26.64 10.18 -6.00
C ASP A 115 -25.27 9.70 -5.49
N ILE A 116 -24.81 8.57 -6.01
CA ILE A 116 -23.43 8.13 -5.84
C ILE A 116 -22.55 8.82 -6.86
N VAL A 117 -21.46 9.45 -6.42
CA VAL A 117 -20.47 10.12 -7.27
C VAL A 117 -19.16 9.37 -7.18
N TYR A 118 -18.67 8.87 -8.32
CA TYR A 118 -17.37 8.22 -8.41
C TYR A 118 -16.25 9.26 -8.24
N ILE A 119 -15.41 9.10 -7.22
CA ILE A 119 -14.31 10.03 -6.91
C ILE A 119 -12.93 9.45 -7.20
N ASP A 120 -12.83 8.13 -7.35
CA ASP A 120 -11.62 7.47 -7.84
C ASP A 120 -11.94 6.18 -8.61
N LYS A 121 -11.02 5.79 -9.48
CA LYS A 121 -11.13 4.58 -10.30
C LYS A 121 -9.75 4.00 -10.53
N VAL A 122 -9.60 2.69 -10.33
CA VAL A 122 -8.44 1.93 -10.78
C VAL A 122 -8.92 0.91 -11.80
N GLU A 123 -8.48 1.05 -13.05
CA GLU A 123 -8.89 0.16 -14.13
C GLU A 123 -8.31 -1.24 -13.96
N SER A 124 -9.09 -2.28 -14.31
CA SER A 124 -8.57 -3.64 -14.41
C SER A 124 -7.53 -3.76 -15.52
N MET A 125 -6.57 -4.68 -15.35
CA MET A 125 -5.52 -4.98 -16.33
C MET A 125 -6.02 -5.74 -17.58
N GLY A 126 -7.30 -6.14 -17.62
CA GLY A 126 -7.92 -6.85 -18.74
C GLY A 126 -8.37 -5.94 -19.89
N SER A 127 -8.71 -6.55 -21.04
CA SER A 127 -9.17 -5.82 -22.24
C SER A 127 -10.57 -5.20 -22.11
N ILE A 128 -11.38 -5.69 -21.17
CA ILE A 128 -12.73 -5.18 -20.94
C ILE A 128 -12.64 -3.98 -20.00
N LYS A 129 -12.94 -2.80 -20.55
CA LYS A 129 -13.01 -1.56 -19.77
C LYS A 129 -14.45 -1.24 -19.38
N MET A 130 -14.64 -0.90 -18.11
CA MET A 130 -15.92 -0.37 -17.64
C MET A 130 -16.10 1.08 -18.11
N ALA A 131 -17.28 1.40 -18.65
CA ALA A 131 -17.63 2.74 -19.16
C ALA A 131 -17.73 3.83 -18.08
N SER A 132 -17.53 3.47 -16.80
CA SER A 132 -17.44 4.39 -15.66
C SER A 132 -16.25 5.36 -15.73
N TYR A 133 -16.42 6.59 -15.23
CA TYR A 133 -15.38 7.62 -15.12
C TYR A 133 -15.56 8.45 -13.83
N ILE A 134 -14.49 9.11 -13.38
CA ILE A 134 -14.54 9.99 -12.18
C ILE A 134 -15.51 11.14 -12.45
N GLY A 135 -16.45 11.36 -11.51
CA GLY A 135 -17.53 12.34 -11.61
C GLY A 135 -18.84 11.78 -12.17
N LEU A 136 -18.85 10.54 -12.67
CA LEU A 136 -20.10 9.85 -13.06
C LEU A 136 -21.04 9.76 -11.84
N ARG A 137 -22.35 9.81 -12.09
CA ARG A 137 -23.39 9.64 -11.08
C ARG A 137 -24.14 8.34 -11.27
N GLY A 138 -24.44 7.64 -10.18
CA GLY A 138 -25.22 6.41 -10.15
C GLY A 138 -26.34 6.45 -9.12
N TYR A 139 -27.41 5.69 -9.36
CA TYR A 139 -28.52 5.62 -8.42
C TYR A 139 -28.15 4.80 -7.18
N VAL A 140 -28.63 5.26 -6.03
CA VAL A 140 -28.40 4.58 -4.74
C VAL A 140 -29.04 3.20 -4.71
N HIS A 141 -30.20 3.00 -5.37
CA HIS A 141 -30.96 1.75 -5.27
C HIS A 141 -30.43 0.61 -6.14
N SER A 142 -29.83 0.92 -7.29
CA SER A 142 -29.35 -0.10 -8.25
C SER A 142 -27.89 -0.46 -8.04
N THR A 143 -27.04 0.49 -7.62
CA THR A 143 -25.59 0.27 -7.50
C THR A 143 -25.19 -0.41 -6.19
N ALA A 144 -24.15 -1.26 -6.24
CA ALA A 144 -23.58 -1.86 -5.04
C ALA A 144 -23.04 -0.79 -4.07
N LEU A 145 -22.34 0.23 -4.59
CA LEU A 145 -21.84 1.38 -3.83
C LEU A 145 -22.97 2.13 -3.11
N GLY A 146 -24.08 2.34 -3.82
CA GLY A 146 -25.29 2.97 -3.30
C GLY A 146 -25.90 2.20 -2.13
N LYS A 147 -26.11 0.90 -2.32
CA LYS A 147 -26.61 0.00 -1.28
C LYS A 147 -25.69 -0.05 -0.07
N ALA A 148 -24.37 -0.13 -0.29
CA ALA A 148 -23.39 -0.14 0.78
C ALA A 148 -23.45 1.13 1.65
N ILE A 149 -23.58 2.31 1.02
CA ILE A 149 -23.74 3.57 1.76
C ILE A 149 -25.12 3.64 2.43
N ALA A 150 -26.21 3.38 1.69
CA ALA A 150 -27.58 3.50 2.18
C ALA A 150 -27.88 2.58 3.37
N ALA A 151 -27.22 1.41 3.44
CA ALA A 151 -27.34 0.51 4.57
C ALA A 151 -26.97 1.19 5.91
N PHE A 152 -26.12 2.21 5.91
CA PHE A 152 -25.68 2.88 7.14
C PHE A 152 -26.17 4.32 7.28
N LEU A 153 -27.10 4.74 6.43
CA LEU A 153 -27.83 6.01 6.57
C LEU A 153 -29.12 5.83 7.41
N PRO A 154 -29.63 6.90 8.05
CA PRO A 154 -30.96 6.91 8.61
C PRO A 154 -32.03 6.55 7.58
N GLU A 155 -33.02 5.73 7.96
CA GLU A 155 -34.06 5.24 7.05
C GLU A 155 -34.84 6.39 6.38
N GLU A 156 -35.15 7.47 7.11
CA GLU A 156 -35.82 8.66 6.56
C GLU A 156 -35.00 9.35 5.47
N GLN A 157 -33.66 9.38 5.62
CA GLN A 157 -32.78 9.94 4.59
C GLN A 157 -32.77 9.07 3.34
N VAL A 158 -32.72 7.73 3.50
CA VAL A 158 -32.81 6.78 2.39
C VAL A 158 -34.15 6.95 1.67
N LYS A 159 -35.25 6.99 2.41
CA LYS A 159 -36.59 7.19 1.84
C LYS A 159 -36.68 8.50 1.07
N HIS A 160 -36.19 9.61 1.64
CA HIS A 160 -36.17 10.90 0.96
C HIS A 160 -35.34 10.88 -0.33
N ILE A 161 -34.18 10.21 -0.33
CA ILE A 161 -33.36 10.04 -1.53
C ILE A 161 -34.14 9.28 -2.62
N LEU A 162 -34.78 8.17 -2.26
CA LEU A 162 -35.53 7.33 -3.21
C LEU A 162 -36.80 8.03 -3.75
N GLU A 163 -37.47 8.82 -2.91
CA GLU A 163 -38.61 9.65 -3.34
C GLU A 163 -38.17 10.78 -4.28
N THR A 164 -37.01 11.40 -4.02
CA THR A 164 -36.52 12.54 -4.78
C THR A 164 -35.86 12.13 -6.10
N LYS A 165 -35.09 11.03 -6.10
CA LYS A 165 -34.35 10.53 -7.27
C LYS A 165 -35.11 9.47 -8.06
N GLY A 166 -36.12 8.86 -7.45
CA GLY A 166 -36.85 7.74 -8.00
C GLY A 166 -36.07 6.43 -7.91
N MET A 167 -36.76 5.34 -8.28
CA MET A 167 -36.20 3.99 -8.39
C MET A 167 -36.43 3.44 -9.80
N PRO A 168 -35.83 4.03 -10.85
CA PRO A 168 -36.01 3.56 -12.22
C PRO A 168 -35.55 2.11 -12.35
N ARG A 169 -36.31 1.33 -13.13
CA ARG A 169 -35.93 -0.02 -13.55
C ARG A 169 -34.91 0.10 -14.68
N LEU A 170 -33.66 -0.30 -14.44
CA LEU A 170 -32.57 -0.24 -15.42
C LEU A 170 -32.39 -1.57 -16.14
N THR A 171 -32.65 -2.68 -15.44
CA THR A 171 -32.63 -4.05 -15.93
C THR A 171 -33.81 -4.82 -15.35
N PRO A 172 -34.07 -6.08 -15.78
CA PRO A 172 -35.09 -6.92 -15.17
C PRO A 172 -34.88 -7.17 -13.67
N ASN A 173 -33.64 -7.14 -13.18
CA ASN A 173 -33.27 -7.46 -11.79
C ASN A 173 -33.26 -6.23 -10.86
N THR A 174 -33.38 -5.01 -11.40
CA THR A 174 -33.34 -3.80 -10.57
C THR A 174 -34.41 -3.84 -9.47
N ILE A 175 -34.00 -3.63 -8.22
CA ILE A 175 -34.93 -3.45 -7.10
C ILE A 175 -35.72 -2.15 -7.29
N THR A 176 -37.04 -2.22 -7.50
CA THR A 176 -37.87 -1.02 -7.75
C THR A 176 -38.85 -0.70 -6.62
N SER A 177 -38.79 -1.40 -5.49
CA SER A 177 -39.67 -1.16 -4.35
C SER A 177 -38.90 -0.84 -3.07
N PHE A 178 -39.42 0.10 -2.28
CA PHE A 178 -38.79 0.50 -1.02
C PHE A 178 -38.70 -0.67 -0.02
N SER A 179 -39.73 -1.52 0.06
CA SER A 179 -39.75 -2.66 0.97
C SER A 179 -38.67 -3.69 0.66
N GLU A 180 -38.47 -4.00 -0.63
CA GLU A 180 -37.43 -4.94 -1.07
C GLU A 180 -36.05 -4.33 -0.88
N PHE A 181 -35.89 -3.04 -1.19
CA PHE A 181 -34.65 -2.33 -0.96
C PHE A 181 -34.27 -2.32 0.53
N LYS A 182 -35.23 -2.02 1.41
CA LYS A 182 -35.04 -2.06 2.87
C LYS A 182 -34.58 -3.43 3.34
N ALA A 183 -35.23 -4.50 2.90
CA ALA A 183 -34.82 -5.87 3.23
C ALA A 183 -33.42 -6.22 2.67
N HIS A 184 -33.05 -5.66 1.52
CA HIS A 184 -31.68 -5.77 1.00
C HIS A 184 -30.68 -5.04 1.90
N LEU A 185 -30.97 -3.80 2.32
CA LEU A 185 -30.10 -3.03 3.21
C LEU A 185 -29.88 -3.71 4.57
N GLU A 186 -30.90 -4.38 5.11
CA GLU A 186 -30.76 -5.17 6.35
C GLU A 186 -29.76 -6.33 6.18
N ARG A 187 -29.80 -7.02 5.03
CA ARG A 187 -28.79 -8.06 4.70
C ARG A 187 -27.40 -7.46 4.57
N VAL A 188 -27.27 -6.30 3.93
CA VAL A 188 -26.00 -5.58 3.80
C VAL A 188 -25.40 -5.25 5.17
N ARG A 189 -26.22 -4.79 6.13
CA ARG A 189 -25.76 -4.53 7.51
C ARG A 189 -25.23 -5.79 8.20
N GLN A 190 -25.85 -6.95 7.98
CA GLN A 190 -25.47 -8.21 8.61
C GLN A 190 -24.18 -8.79 8.03
N GLN A 191 -24.04 -8.76 6.70
CA GLN A 191 -22.90 -9.40 6.01
C GLN A 191 -21.73 -8.44 5.74
N GLY A 192 -21.94 -7.13 5.82
CA GLY A 192 -20.91 -6.10 5.68
C GLY A 192 -20.61 -5.66 4.24
N TYR A 193 -21.30 -6.21 3.24
CA TYR A 193 -21.14 -5.85 1.82
C TYR A 193 -22.47 -5.88 1.08
N ALA A 194 -22.53 -5.17 -0.05
CA ALA A 194 -23.66 -5.12 -0.97
C ALA A 194 -23.29 -5.71 -2.33
N VAL A 195 -24.29 -6.26 -3.01
CA VAL A 195 -24.17 -6.81 -4.36
C VAL A 195 -25.17 -6.12 -5.28
N ASP A 196 -24.69 -5.72 -6.44
CA ASP A 196 -25.48 -5.37 -7.61
C ASP A 196 -25.38 -6.55 -8.57
N ASP A 197 -26.45 -7.35 -8.63
CA ASP A 197 -26.53 -8.56 -9.44
C ASP A 197 -27.28 -8.29 -10.76
N ILE A 198 -26.58 -7.58 -11.66
CA ILE A 198 -27.14 -7.16 -12.95
C ILE A 198 -28.33 -6.22 -12.75
N GLU A 199 -28.29 -5.35 -11.74
CA GLU A 199 -29.37 -4.42 -11.41
C GLU A 199 -29.17 -3.04 -12.03
N ASN A 200 -27.92 -2.62 -12.22
CA ASN A 200 -27.59 -1.31 -12.80
C ASN A 200 -27.31 -1.36 -14.30
N GLU A 201 -26.61 -2.39 -14.78
CA GLU A 201 -26.23 -2.57 -16.18
C GLU A 201 -26.27 -4.06 -16.55
N GLU A 202 -26.72 -4.36 -17.77
CA GLU A 202 -26.76 -5.73 -18.29
C GLU A 202 -25.36 -6.36 -18.33
N ALA A 203 -25.28 -7.64 -18.00
CA ALA A 203 -24.03 -8.41 -17.95
C ALA A 203 -22.93 -7.90 -16.99
N ILE A 204 -23.22 -6.94 -16.10
CA ILE A 204 -22.28 -6.43 -15.08
C ILE A 204 -22.73 -6.87 -13.69
N ARG A 205 -21.75 -7.27 -12.85
CA ARG A 205 -21.97 -7.56 -11.43
C ARG A 205 -20.95 -6.80 -10.60
N CYS A 206 -21.42 -6.12 -9.57
CA CYS A 206 -20.59 -5.31 -8.68
C CYS A 206 -20.75 -5.74 -7.23
N ILE A 207 -19.67 -5.61 -6.45
CA ILE A 207 -19.66 -5.90 -5.01
C ILE A 207 -19.03 -4.71 -4.30
N ALA A 208 -19.66 -4.19 -3.26
CA ALA A 208 -19.22 -2.98 -2.56
C ALA A 208 -19.27 -3.13 -1.04
N ALA A 209 -18.43 -2.39 -0.33
CA ALA A 209 -18.45 -2.29 1.12
C ALA A 209 -18.35 -0.82 1.58
N PRO A 210 -18.98 -0.47 2.71
CA PRO A 210 -19.02 0.89 3.24
C PRO A 210 -17.69 1.31 3.85
N VAL A 211 -17.33 2.57 3.67
CA VAL A 211 -16.16 3.21 4.30
C VAL A 211 -16.66 4.19 5.36
N PHE A 212 -16.15 4.03 6.58
CA PHE A 212 -16.49 4.85 7.74
C PHE A 212 -15.36 5.81 8.10
N ASN A 213 -15.72 6.99 8.62
CA ASN A 213 -14.75 7.92 9.20
C ASN A 213 -14.56 7.65 10.70
N TYR A 214 -13.70 8.45 11.35
CA TYR A 214 -13.44 8.39 12.79
C TYR A 214 -14.68 8.46 13.70
N SER A 215 -15.79 9.08 13.27
CA SER A 215 -17.02 9.15 14.06
C SER A 215 -17.95 7.95 13.84
N GLY A 216 -17.53 6.96 13.04
CA GLY A 216 -18.35 5.81 12.67
C GLY A 216 -19.47 6.14 11.69
N THR A 217 -19.40 7.29 11.04
CA THR A 217 -20.34 7.68 9.98
C THR A 217 -19.86 7.15 8.64
N VAL A 218 -20.77 6.59 7.83
CA VAL A 218 -20.46 6.18 6.46
C VAL A 218 -20.19 7.43 5.60
N VAL A 219 -19.02 7.49 4.98
CA VAL A 219 -18.57 8.65 4.18
C VAL A 219 -18.31 8.31 2.72
N ALA A 220 -18.09 7.03 2.42
CA ALA A 220 -17.85 6.53 1.07
C ALA A 220 -18.21 5.04 0.97
N ALA A 221 -18.06 4.47 -0.21
CA ALA A 221 -17.96 3.03 -0.41
C ALA A 221 -16.89 2.72 -1.47
N VAL A 222 -16.30 1.55 -1.35
CA VAL A 222 -15.40 0.96 -2.36
C VAL A 222 -16.08 -0.23 -3.00
N SER A 223 -15.86 -0.44 -4.30
CA SER A 223 -16.40 -1.59 -5.02
C SER A 223 -15.42 -2.20 -6.00
N ILE A 224 -15.64 -3.46 -6.32
CA ILE A 224 -15.17 -4.07 -7.56
C ILE A 224 -16.32 -4.18 -8.56
N SER A 225 -15.99 -4.08 -9.84
CA SER A 225 -16.93 -4.19 -10.95
C SER A 225 -16.32 -5.01 -12.07
N GLY A 226 -17.10 -5.94 -12.63
CA GLY A 226 -16.71 -6.74 -13.78
C GLY A 226 -17.91 -7.39 -14.45
N THR A 227 -17.67 -8.07 -15.57
CA THR A 227 -18.74 -8.83 -16.24
C THR A 227 -19.22 -9.99 -15.37
N VAL A 228 -20.44 -10.47 -15.60
CA VAL A 228 -20.99 -11.66 -14.92
C VAL A 228 -20.17 -12.93 -15.14
N LEU A 229 -19.29 -12.94 -16.14
CA LEU A 229 -18.31 -14.00 -16.41
C LEU A 229 -17.03 -13.87 -15.56
N GLN A 230 -16.67 -12.64 -15.18
CA GLN A 230 -15.50 -12.36 -14.34
C GLN A 230 -15.85 -12.39 -12.85
N VAL A 231 -16.99 -11.79 -12.49
CA VAL A 231 -17.56 -11.76 -11.15
C VAL A 231 -18.73 -12.73 -11.11
N THR A 232 -18.45 -14.03 -11.09
CA THR A 232 -19.48 -15.09 -11.01
C THR A 232 -20.07 -15.17 -9.60
N ILE A 233 -21.25 -15.78 -9.47
CA ILE A 233 -21.91 -15.98 -8.16
C ILE A 233 -21.00 -16.72 -7.17
N ASP A 234 -20.30 -17.77 -7.63
CA ASP A 234 -19.41 -18.57 -6.79
C ASP A 234 -18.21 -17.76 -6.25
N ARG A 235 -17.82 -16.70 -6.96
CA ARG A 235 -16.73 -15.80 -6.55
C ARG A 235 -17.21 -14.65 -5.68
N VAL A 236 -18.51 -14.46 -5.48
CA VAL A 236 -19.03 -13.31 -4.72
C VAL A 236 -18.49 -13.30 -3.30
N ALA A 237 -18.48 -14.44 -2.60
CA ALA A 237 -17.98 -14.50 -1.21
C ALA A 237 -16.49 -14.17 -1.11
N GLU A 238 -15.67 -14.74 -2.01
CA GLU A 238 -14.24 -14.49 -2.12
C GLU A 238 -13.95 -13.00 -2.36
N LEU A 239 -14.62 -12.44 -3.36
CA LEU A 239 -14.42 -11.06 -3.79
C LEU A 239 -14.98 -10.04 -2.78
N ALA A 240 -16.11 -10.34 -2.16
CA ALA A 240 -16.69 -9.53 -1.10
C ALA A 240 -15.73 -9.38 0.08
N GLN A 241 -15.06 -10.47 0.48
CA GLN A 241 -14.07 -10.44 1.55
C GLN A 241 -12.93 -9.45 1.23
N MET A 242 -12.43 -9.43 -0.01
CA MET A 242 -11.41 -8.47 -0.43
C MET A 242 -11.90 -7.02 -0.40
N VAL A 243 -13.14 -6.78 -0.82
CA VAL A 243 -13.75 -5.44 -0.83
C VAL A 243 -13.98 -4.94 0.60
N VAL A 244 -14.44 -5.80 1.50
CA VAL A 244 -14.62 -5.48 2.93
C VAL A 244 -13.29 -5.15 3.58
N GLU A 245 -12.26 -5.96 3.37
CA GLU A 245 -10.90 -5.68 3.87
C GLU A 245 -10.38 -4.32 3.37
N CYS A 246 -10.59 -4.02 2.09
CA CYS A 246 -10.21 -2.74 1.52
C CYS A 246 -10.98 -1.58 2.19
N ALA A 247 -12.29 -1.73 2.37
CA ALA A 247 -13.12 -0.71 3.00
C ALA A 247 -12.76 -0.48 4.48
N GLU A 248 -12.48 -1.56 5.22
CA GLU A 248 -12.00 -1.50 6.61
C GLU A 248 -10.64 -0.80 6.69
N GLU A 249 -9.69 -1.11 5.80
CA GLU A 249 -8.39 -0.43 5.77
C GLU A 249 -8.53 1.07 5.46
N ILE A 250 -9.34 1.43 4.47
CA ILE A 250 -9.62 2.84 4.15
C ILE A 250 -10.26 3.51 5.37
N SER A 251 -11.21 2.85 6.04
CA SER A 251 -11.86 3.38 7.23
C SER A 251 -10.87 3.60 8.37
N THR A 252 -9.97 2.65 8.63
CA THR A 252 -8.90 2.79 9.63
C THR A 252 -7.97 3.95 9.32
N ARG A 253 -7.60 4.15 8.04
CA ARG A 253 -6.82 5.31 7.60
C ARG A 253 -7.55 6.63 7.80
N LEU A 254 -8.88 6.61 7.82
CA LEU A 254 -9.75 7.75 8.14
C LEU A 254 -10.06 7.88 9.65
N GLY A 255 -9.40 7.08 10.49
CA GLY A 255 -9.50 7.11 11.95
C GLY A 255 -10.67 6.31 12.53
N TYR A 256 -11.37 5.48 11.74
CA TYR A 256 -12.42 4.60 12.25
C TYR A 256 -11.83 3.49 13.13
N LEU A 257 -12.35 3.37 14.36
CA LEU A 257 -11.91 2.40 15.37
C LEU A 257 -12.87 1.20 15.53
N GLY A 258 -13.81 1.01 14.61
CA GLY A 258 -14.89 0.02 14.77
C GLY A 258 -14.48 -1.44 14.52
N LYS A 259 -15.06 -2.34 15.34
CA LYS A 259 -14.81 -3.77 15.64
C LYS A 259 -13.75 -4.12 16.70
N GLN A 260 -12.84 -3.21 17.11
CA GLN A 260 -11.94 -3.48 18.26
C GLN A 260 -12.58 -3.24 19.64
N MET A 261 -13.66 -2.45 19.75
CA MET A 261 -14.34 -2.19 21.04
C MET A 261 -15.51 -3.12 21.37
N ALA A 262 -16.13 -3.80 20.40
CA ALA A 262 -17.25 -4.71 20.67
C ALA A 262 -16.78 -6.03 21.34
N ALA A 263 -15.59 -6.52 20.96
CA ALA A 263 -14.99 -7.71 21.56
C ALA A 263 -14.54 -7.49 23.02
N THR A 264 -14.25 -6.24 23.41
CA THR A 264 -13.81 -5.89 24.78
C THR A 264 -14.98 -5.86 25.78
N VAL A 265 -16.22 -5.69 25.29
CA VAL A 265 -17.42 -5.67 26.16
C VAL A 265 -18.02 -7.06 26.33
N GLU A 266 -17.82 -7.99 25.37
CA GLU A 266 -18.32 -9.38 25.48
C GLU A 266 -17.36 -10.33 26.24
N MET A 267 -16.10 -9.96 26.48
CA MET A 267 -15.14 -10.78 27.25
C MET A 267 -15.33 -10.77 28.78
N GLN A 268 -16.38 -10.13 29.32
CA GLN A 268 -16.64 -10.13 30.78
C GLN A 268 -17.50 -11.30 31.28
N SER A 269 -17.94 -12.21 30.42
CA SER A 269 -18.65 -13.40 30.85
C SER A 269 -18.04 -14.64 30.22
N TYR A 270 -17.03 -15.23 30.85
CA TYR A 270 -16.82 -16.69 30.97
C TYR A 270 -15.63 -16.91 31.91
N SER A 271 -15.95 -17.05 33.19
CA SER A 271 -15.04 -17.48 34.23
C SER A 271 -14.82 -18.99 34.18
N THR A 272 -13.64 -19.39 34.66
CA THR A 272 -13.20 -20.74 35.06
C THR A 272 -12.50 -21.64 34.02
N PHE A 273 -11.16 -21.63 34.08
CA PHE A 273 -10.33 -22.80 33.77
C PHE A 273 -9.68 -23.30 35.07
N PRO A 274 -9.68 -24.61 35.36
CA PRO A 274 -8.88 -25.17 36.44
C PRO A 274 -7.41 -25.30 36.02
N SER A 275 -6.54 -25.07 37.00
CA SER A 275 -5.10 -25.24 36.92
C SER A 275 -4.70 -26.72 36.90
N LEU A 276 -3.62 -27.07 36.20
CA LEU A 276 -2.84 -28.28 36.48
C LEU A 276 -1.35 -28.06 36.16
N LYS A 277 -0.54 -28.37 37.16
CA LYS A 277 0.93 -28.29 37.20
C LYS A 277 1.58 -29.58 36.68
N THR A 278 2.85 -29.44 36.25
CA THR A 278 3.94 -30.46 36.20
C THR A 278 3.76 -31.59 35.17
N SER A 279 4.78 -32.18 34.53
CA SER A 279 6.26 -32.19 34.66
C SER A 279 6.91 -32.72 33.36
N ARG A 280 8.23 -32.57 33.27
CA ARG A 280 9.21 -33.07 32.28
C ARG A 280 9.10 -34.55 31.85
N ASN A 281 9.74 -34.80 30.69
CA ASN A 281 10.10 -36.07 29.99
C ASN A 281 9.02 -36.58 29.00
N GLU A 282 9.29 -36.98 27.76
CA GLU A 282 10.49 -37.56 27.14
C GLU A 282 10.41 -37.45 25.60
N LEU A 283 11.57 -37.53 24.95
CA LEU A 283 11.79 -37.42 23.50
C LEU A 283 11.35 -38.68 22.71
N PHE A 284 11.02 -38.47 21.43
CA PHE A 284 10.89 -39.43 20.32
C PHE A 284 9.78 -40.50 20.42
N ASN A 285 8.66 -40.26 19.73
CA ASN A 285 8.09 -41.26 18.82
C ASN A 285 7.13 -40.64 17.79
N ILE A 286 7.28 -41.07 16.53
CA ILE A 286 6.52 -40.64 15.37
C ILE A 286 5.28 -41.55 15.25
N ASN A 287 4.07 -40.97 15.27
CA ASN A 287 2.92 -41.29 14.40
C ASN A 287 1.58 -40.79 14.99
N ASN A 288 0.86 -40.01 14.17
CA ASN A 288 -0.59 -39.77 14.16
C ASN A 288 -1.28 -39.27 15.44
N THR A 289 -1.22 -37.95 15.66
CA THR A 289 -2.33 -37.07 16.08
C THR A 289 -1.97 -35.66 15.58
N PRO A 290 -2.87 -34.79 15.08
CA PRO A 290 -2.45 -33.46 14.63
C PRO A 290 -2.02 -32.64 15.86
N SER A 291 -0.72 -32.65 16.14
CA SER A 291 -0.09 -31.80 17.15
C SER A 291 -0.37 -30.36 16.76
N LYS A 292 -1.00 -29.59 17.65
CA LYS A 292 -1.32 -28.19 17.44
C LYS A 292 -0.02 -27.41 17.16
N LYS A 293 0.24 -27.09 15.90
CA LYS A 293 1.39 -26.31 15.45
C LYS A 293 1.35 -24.91 16.10
N LEU A 294 2.51 -24.34 16.36
CA LEU A 294 2.65 -23.00 16.94
C LEU A 294 2.31 -21.95 15.87
N PRO A 295 1.23 -21.17 16.02
CA PRO A 295 0.89 -20.14 15.05
C PRO A 295 1.86 -18.96 15.19
N LEU A 296 2.54 -18.61 14.10
CA LEU A 296 3.42 -17.45 14.03
C LEU A 296 3.08 -16.62 12.79
N THR A 297 3.22 -15.31 12.89
CA THR A 297 3.09 -14.41 11.75
C THR A 297 4.44 -13.77 11.43
N VAL A 298 4.82 -13.81 10.15
CA VAL A 298 5.92 -13.01 9.59
C VAL A 298 5.38 -11.94 8.66
N VAL A 299 5.88 -10.71 8.79
CA VAL A 299 5.55 -9.58 7.91
C VAL A 299 6.68 -9.35 6.92
N VAL A 300 6.37 -9.44 5.63
CA VAL A 300 7.32 -9.35 4.52
C VAL A 300 6.94 -8.23 3.55
N GLY A 301 7.86 -7.85 2.66
CA GLY A 301 7.66 -6.79 1.67
C GLY A 301 7.25 -7.35 0.31
N THR A 302 7.21 -6.49 -0.71
CA THR A 302 7.04 -6.85 -2.13
C THR A 302 8.32 -6.71 -2.97
N PRO A 303 9.41 -7.39 -2.57
CA PRO A 303 10.35 -7.90 -3.58
C PRO A 303 10.52 -9.42 -3.55
N LEU A 304 11.04 -9.95 -4.65
CA LEU A 304 11.52 -11.33 -4.83
C LEU A 304 12.48 -11.82 -3.72
N GLY A 305 13.09 -10.89 -2.98
CA GLY A 305 13.93 -11.16 -1.81
C GLY A 305 13.27 -11.96 -0.69
N HIS A 306 11.94 -12.05 -0.65
CA HIS A 306 11.20 -12.80 0.37
C HIS A 306 10.83 -14.24 -0.05
N VAL A 307 11.30 -14.71 -1.20
CA VAL A 307 11.02 -16.06 -1.73
C VAL A 307 11.38 -17.18 -0.75
N VAL A 308 12.34 -16.96 0.15
CA VAL A 308 12.69 -17.93 1.20
C VAL A 308 11.50 -18.22 2.11
N SER A 309 10.74 -17.20 2.53
CA SER A 309 9.56 -17.38 3.37
C SER A 309 8.44 -18.10 2.62
N PHE A 310 8.19 -17.72 1.37
CA PHE A 310 7.18 -18.35 0.51
C PHE A 310 7.49 -19.83 0.29
N ALA A 311 8.73 -20.14 -0.07
CA ALA A 311 9.19 -21.51 -0.27
C ALA A 311 9.11 -22.31 1.04
N GLY A 312 9.50 -21.73 2.16
CA GLY A 312 9.43 -22.41 3.45
C GLY A 312 8.01 -22.78 3.87
N VAL A 313 7.00 -21.94 3.56
CA VAL A 313 5.58 -22.24 3.81
C VAL A 313 5.07 -23.29 2.84
N GLU A 314 5.23 -23.09 1.53
CA GLU A 314 4.69 -24.02 0.52
C GLU A 314 5.33 -25.41 0.59
N LYS A 315 6.59 -25.51 1.03
CA LYS A 315 7.30 -26.78 1.18
C LYS A 315 7.11 -27.43 2.54
N GLY A 316 6.30 -26.83 3.42
CA GLY A 316 6.07 -27.34 4.77
C GLY A 316 7.32 -27.33 5.65
N ILE A 317 8.35 -26.55 5.28
CA ILE A 317 9.62 -26.51 6.03
C ILE A 317 9.36 -25.98 7.44
N PHE A 318 8.63 -24.87 7.59
CA PHE A 318 8.27 -24.36 8.92
C PHE A 318 7.44 -25.37 9.73
N GLU A 319 6.59 -26.14 9.06
CA GLU A 319 5.76 -27.15 9.72
C GLU A 319 6.57 -28.30 10.31
N ASN A 320 7.69 -28.68 9.67
CA ASN A 320 8.63 -29.67 10.20
C ASN A 320 9.26 -29.24 11.53
N TYR A 321 9.30 -27.93 11.79
CA TYR A 321 9.74 -27.35 13.06
C TYR A 321 8.57 -27.07 14.02
N GLY A 322 7.37 -27.57 13.71
CA GLY A 322 6.17 -27.37 14.51
C GLY A 322 5.57 -25.97 14.41
N ILE A 323 5.92 -25.19 13.39
CA ILE A 323 5.47 -23.81 13.18
C ILE A 323 4.39 -23.78 12.08
N ASP A 324 3.24 -23.17 12.37
CA ASP A 324 2.24 -22.73 11.39
C ASP A 324 2.53 -21.27 11.05
N LEU A 325 3.36 -21.03 10.02
CA LEU A 325 3.82 -19.69 9.66
C LEU A 325 2.86 -19.03 8.67
N ARG A 326 2.26 -17.92 9.09
CA ARG A 326 1.44 -17.04 8.25
C ARG A 326 2.28 -15.89 7.72
N ILE A 327 2.11 -15.57 6.44
CA ILE A 327 2.85 -14.50 5.78
C ILE A 327 1.90 -13.34 5.51
N ASN A 328 2.22 -12.17 6.06
CA ASN A 328 1.52 -10.92 5.78
C ASN A 328 2.41 -10.02 4.93
N ILE A 329 1.92 -9.62 3.75
CA ILE A 329 2.68 -8.78 2.83
C ILE A 329 2.29 -7.31 3.05
N VAL A 330 3.29 -6.45 3.25
CA VAL A 330 3.10 -5.00 3.43
C VAL A 330 4.03 -4.19 2.50
N PRO A 331 3.73 -2.92 2.20
CA PRO A 331 4.41 -2.21 1.10
C PRO A 331 5.87 -1.81 1.36
N SER A 332 6.33 -1.75 2.62
CA SER A 332 7.69 -1.25 2.91
C SER A 332 8.28 -1.78 4.21
N GLY A 333 9.61 -1.63 4.33
CA GLY A 333 10.34 -1.94 5.56
C GLY A 333 9.81 -1.23 6.80
N PHE A 334 9.29 0.00 6.65
CA PHE A 334 8.67 0.73 7.76
C PHE A 334 7.35 0.10 8.21
N HIS A 335 6.52 -0.37 7.27
CA HIS A 335 5.28 -1.09 7.63
C HIS A 335 5.59 -2.41 8.33
N GLN A 336 6.62 -3.13 7.88
CA GLN A 336 7.07 -4.35 8.57
C GLN A 336 7.47 -4.05 10.01
N ILE A 337 8.32 -3.04 10.24
CA ILE A 337 8.77 -2.66 11.58
C ILE A 337 7.59 -2.23 12.46
N ASN A 338 6.66 -1.43 11.93
CA ASN A 338 5.48 -0.99 12.65
C ASN A 338 4.58 -2.16 13.07
N ALA A 339 4.37 -3.15 12.20
CA ALA A 339 3.58 -4.34 12.54
C ALA A 339 4.22 -5.15 13.68
N ILE A 340 5.57 -5.21 13.77
CA ILE A 340 6.27 -5.84 14.90
C ILE A 340 6.14 -5.01 16.17
N GLU A 341 6.26 -3.69 16.07
CA GLU A 341 6.12 -2.79 17.23
C GLU A 341 4.70 -2.78 17.81
N SER A 342 3.69 -2.94 16.95
CA SER A 342 2.27 -3.07 17.30
C SER A 342 1.87 -4.49 17.71
N GLU A 343 2.81 -5.44 17.75
CA GLU A 343 2.56 -6.86 18.10
C GLU A 343 1.58 -7.59 17.16
N GLU A 344 1.34 -7.07 15.96
CA GLU A 344 0.54 -7.72 14.90
C GLU A 344 1.25 -8.96 14.33
N ALA A 345 2.58 -9.01 14.46
CA ALA A 345 3.39 -10.14 14.06
C ALA A 345 4.61 -10.33 14.96
N GLN A 346 5.10 -11.58 15.02
CA GLN A 346 6.26 -11.94 15.84
C GLN A 346 7.57 -11.70 15.09
N PHE A 347 7.55 -11.84 13.76
CA PHE A 347 8.73 -11.74 12.90
C PHE A 347 8.48 -10.78 11.74
N GLY A 348 9.53 -10.10 11.30
CA GLY A 348 9.52 -9.26 10.11
C GLY A 348 10.78 -9.43 9.29
N GLN A 349 10.83 -8.83 8.10
CA GLN A 349 11.98 -8.95 7.20
C GLN A 349 12.33 -7.64 6.51
N ALA A 350 13.19 -6.84 7.13
CA ALA A 350 13.45 -5.46 6.73
C ALA A 350 14.91 -5.20 6.32
N GLY A 351 15.10 -4.17 5.50
CA GLY A 351 16.42 -3.61 5.23
C GLY A 351 17.02 -2.91 6.46
N VAL A 352 18.35 -2.86 6.53
CA VAL A 352 19.08 -2.22 7.63
C VAL A 352 18.76 -0.73 7.77
N VAL A 353 18.57 0.01 6.67
CA VAL A 353 18.27 1.45 6.70
C VAL A 353 16.93 1.77 7.40
N PRO A 354 15.79 1.17 7.02
CA PRO A 354 14.54 1.34 7.78
C PRO A 354 14.67 0.97 9.26
N ILE A 355 15.40 -0.11 9.57
CA ILE A 355 15.65 -0.52 10.96
C ILE A 355 16.40 0.57 11.70
N ALA A 356 17.51 1.07 11.14
CA ALA A 356 18.32 2.13 11.75
C ALA A 356 17.51 3.40 12.03
N LEU A 357 16.71 3.84 11.06
CA LEU A 357 15.86 5.03 11.19
C LEU A 357 14.79 4.86 12.27
N MET A 358 14.17 3.68 12.37
CA MET A 358 13.17 3.40 13.40
C MET A 358 13.82 3.21 14.78
N LYS A 359 15.00 2.60 14.84
CA LYS A 359 15.77 2.43 16.08
C LYS A 359 16.20 3.78 16.66
N ALA A 360 16.63 4.71 15.80
CA ALA A 360 16.91 6.10 16.19
C ALA A 360 15.67 6.84 16.74
N LYS A 361 14.46 6.39 16.39
CA LYS A 361 13.18 6.88 16.93
C LYS A 361 12.67 6.08 18.14
N GLY A 362 13.47 5.18 18.68
CA GLY A 362 13.13 4.40 19.88
C GLY A 362 12.42 3.07 19.63
N ALA A 363 12.35 2.58 18.39
CA ALA A 363 11.78 1.27 18.11
C ALA A 363 12.55 0.14 18.79
N SER A 364 11.84 -0.91 19.22
CA SER A 364 12.39 -2.05 19.95
C SER A 364 12.67 -3.29 19.09
N VAL A 365 12.78 -3.13 17.76
CA VAL A 365 13.07 -4.24 16.83
C VAL A 365 14.55 -4.59 16.73
N ILE A 366 14.89 -5.87 16.65
CA ILE A 366 16.27 -6.38 16.56
C ILE A 366 16.39 -7.41 15.43
N GLY A 367 17.47 -7.32 14.65
CA GLY A 367 17.84 -8.28 13.63
C GLY A 367 18.38 -9.58 14.21
N LEU A 368 18.12 -10.69 13.54
CA LEU A 368 18.40 -12.05 14.03
C LEU A 368 19.35 -12.85 13.12
N GLY A 369 19.37 -12.54 11.83
CA GLY A 369 20.00 -13.31 10.76
C GLY A 369 19.80 -12.60 9.43
N LEU A 370 20.69 -12.82 8.46
CA LEU A 370 20.51 -12.22 7.13
C LEU A 370 19.29 -12.82 6.43
N LEU A 371 18.50 -11.97 5.78
CA LEU A 371 17.51 -12.34 4.77
C LEU A 371 18.19 -12.35 3.40
N GLN A 372 18.87 -11.24 3.08
CA GLN A 372 19.73 -11.09 1.91
C GLN A 372 21.06 -10.48 2.34
N GLY A 373 22.13 -11.02 1.76
CA GLY A 373 23.49 -10.59 2.00
C GLY A 373 24.47 -11.75 1.88
N ALA A 374 25.68 -11.58 2.40
CA ALA A 374 26.72 -12.58 2.39
C ALA A 374 27.55 -12.48 3.67
N ALA A 375 27.91 -13.62 4.25
CA ALA A 375 28.81 -13.65 5.41
C ALA A 375 30.29 -13.70 5.00
N TYR A 376 30.59 -13.95 3.72
CA TYR A 376 31.96 -14.13 3.21
C TYR A 376 32.57 -12.87 2.56
N THR A 377 31.82 -11.77 2.45
CA THR A 377 32.28 -10.49 1.89
C THR A 377 31.60 -9.31 2.60
N GLU A 378 32.24 -8.14 2.66
CA GLU A 378 31.67 -6.90 3.21
C GLU A 378 30.64 -6.26 2.29
N LYS A 379 30.84 -6.41 0.98
CA LYS A 379 30.03 -5.79 -0.06
C LYS A 379 29.44 -6.85 -0.96
N ILE A 380 28.12 -6.75 -1.16
CA ILE A 380 27.33 -7.66 -1.96
C ILE A 380 26.15 -6.88 -2.52
N ASP A 381 26.14 -6.65 -3.82
CA ASP A 381 25.18 -5.78 -4.50
C ASP A 381 24.73 -6.36 -5.85
N HIS A 382 24.84 -7.69 -6.02
CA HIS A 382 24.49 -8.39 -7.26
C HIS A 382 23.01 -8.21 -7.67
N ASP A 383 22.15 -7.87 -6.70
CA ASP A 383 20.74 -7.59 -6.94
C ASP A 383 20.52 -6.21 -7.56
N GLN A 384 21.51 -5.31 -7.52
CA GLN A 384 21.48 -3.98 -8.15
C GLN A 384 22.03 -4.03 -9.58
N ALA A 385 21.38 -3.30 -10.48
CA ALA A 385 21.89 -3.16 -11.84
C ALA A 385 21.52 -1.82 -12.48
N ILE A 386 22.32 -1.45 -13.47
CA ILE A 386 22.12 -0.38 -14.42
C ILE A 386 21.74 -1.01 -15.76
N VAL A 387 20.57 -0.65 -16.27
CA VAL A 387 20.04 -1.14 -17.55
C VAL A 387 19.86 0.03 -18.49
N ALA A 388 20.36 -0.09 -19.72
CA ALA A 388 20.20 0.91 -20.78
C ALA A 388 19.59 0.28 -22.03
N ARG A 389 19.24 1.13 -22.99
CA ARG A 389 18.75 0.76 -24.34
C ARG A 389 19.79 1.11 -25.41
N LYS A 390 19.80 0.40 -26.54
CA LYS A 390 20.80 0.55 -27.64
C LYS A 390 20.92 1.96 -28.22
N ASP A 391 19.84 2.72 -28.20
CA ASP A 391 19.76 4.10 -28.68
C ASP A 391 20.17 5.15 -27.63
N SER A 392 20.49 4.74 -26.40
CA SER A 392 20.93 5.65 -25.33
C SER A 392 22.34 6.23 -25.55
N GLY A 393 23.15 5.56 -26.38
CA GLY A 393 24.57 5.89 -26.56
C GLY A 393 25.47 5.51 -25.38
N ILE A 394 25.00 4.68 -24.44
CA ILE A 394 25.78 4.12 -23.32
C ILE A 394 26.31 2.75 -23.72
N ARG A 395 27.61 2.46 -23.71
CA ARG A 395 28.12 1.13 -24.10
C ARG A 395 27.88 0.07 -23.01
N GLU A 396 27.67 -1.18 -23.42
CA GLU A 396 27.63 -2.35 -22.51
C GLU A 396 28.89 -2.40 -21.64
N GLN A 397 28.76 -2.58 -20.32
CA GLN A 397 29.91 -2.66 -19.38
C GLN A 397 30.76 -1.38 -19.24
N HIS A 398 30.28 -0.24 -19.74
CA HIS A 398 30.96 1.06 -19.62
C HIS A 398 30.08 2.06 -18.84
N PRO A 399 29.96 1.91 -17.50
CA PRO A 399 29.13 2.82 -16.71
C PRO A 399 29.68 4.26 -16.69
N GLU A 400 30.90 4.49 -17.17
CA GLU A 400 31.41 5.84 -17.39
C GLU A 400 30.62 6.64 -18.44
N ASP A 401 29.94 5.96 -19.38
CA ASP A 401 29.12 6.61 -20.42
C ASP A 401 27.81 7.18 -19.85
N LEU A 402 27.55 7.04 -18.54
CA LEU A 402 26.42 7.68 -17.86
C LEU A 402 26.60 9.20 -17.75
N ALA A 403 27.82 9.71 -17.87
CA ALA A 403 28.08 11.15 -17.88
C ALA A 403 27.33 11.83 -19.04
N GLY A 404 26.57 12.87 -18.72
CA GLY A 404 25.72 13.60 -19.65
C GLY A 404 24.41 12.91 -20.03
N LYS A 405 24.04 11.79 -19.38
CA LYS A 405 22.82 11.02 -19.67
C LYS A 405 21.70 11.29 -18.67
N ILE A 406 20.48 10.99 -19.12
CA ILE A 406 19.28 11.02 -18.28
C ILE A 406 19.11 9.65 -17.62
N VAL A 407 19.26 9.58 -16.30
CA VAL A 407 19.21 8.33 -15.55
C VAL A 407 18.02 8.31 -14.61
N GLY A 408 17.13 7.34 -14.82
CA GLY A 408 16.00 7.06 -13.96
C GLY A 408 16.40 6.25 -12.74
N VAL A 409 16.16 6.76 -11.54
CA VAL A 409 16.46 6.05 -10.30
C VAL A 409 15.48 6.45 -9.20
N PRO A 410 15.01 5.52 -8.35
CA PRO A 410 14.22 5.91 -7.18
C PRO A 410 15.11 6.66 -6.17
N LEU A 411 14.93 7.98 -6.06
CA LEU A 411 15.84 8.80 -5.25
C LEU A 411 15.76 8.47 -3.76
N GLY A 412 16.93 8.46 -3.12
CA GLY A 412 17.06 8.16 -1.69
C GLY A 412 16.89 6.68 -1.33
N THR A 413 16.89 5.79 -2.31
CA THR A 413 16.90 4.33 -2.12
C THR A 413 18.30 3.74 -2.25
N VAL A 414 18.44 2.44 -1.97
CA VAL A 414 19.72 1.74 -2.13
C VAL A 414 20.19 1.69 -3.60
N ALA A 415 19.27 1.71 -4.57
CA ALA A 415 19.65 1.83 -5.98
C ALA A 415 20.32 3.19 -6.28
N HIS A 416 19.91 4.24 -5.59
CA HIS A 416 20.54 5.55 -5.69
C HIS A 416 21.93 5.56 -5.05
N GLU A 417 22.10 4.90 -3.90
CA GLU A 417 23.43 4.72 -3.27
C GLU A 417 24.36 3.90 -4.17
N TYR A 418 23.85 2.84 -4.79
CA TYR A 418 24.58 2.03 -5.76
C TYR A 418 25.04 2.87 -6.95
N LEU A 419 24.15 3.67 -7.56
CA LEU A 419 24.51 4.58 -8.65
C LEU A 419 25.65 5.52 -8.23
N ARG A 420 25.54 6.17 -7.08
CA ARG A 420 26.59 7.07 -6.56
C ARG A 420 27.92 6.37 -6.37
N ALA A 421 27.90 5.13 -5.86
CA ALA A 421 29.12 4.35 -5.65
C ALA A 421 29.76 3.92 -6.98
N VAL A 422 28.95 3.54 -7.97
CA VAL A 422 29.41 3.25 -9.34
C VAL A 422 30.04 4.49 -9.98
N LEU A 423 29.36 5.64 -9.94
CA LEU A 423 29.87 6.90 -10.49
C LEU A 423 31.17 7.34 -9.80
N ALA A 424 31.22 7.25 -8.47
CA ALA A 424 32.43 7.57 -7.71
C ALA A 424 33.61 6.66 -8.10
N SER A 425 33.37 5.37 -8.35
CA SER A 425 34.41 4.44 -8.81
C SER A 425 34.99 4.78 -10.19
N LYS A 426 34.25 5.57 -10.99
CA LYS A 426 34.65 6.06 -12.30
C LYS A 426 35.10 7.53 -12.29
N ASN A 427 35.21 8.14 -11.11
CA ASN A 427 35.51 9.56 -10.94
C ASN A 427 34.50 10.49 -11.63
N ILE A 428 33.23 10.10 -11.71
CA ILE A 428 32.16 10.91 -12.30
C ILE A 428 31.38 11.60 -11.18
N PRO A 429 31.37 12.94 -11.13
CA PRO A 429 30.50 13.68 -10.22
C PRO A 429 29.03 13.42 -10.53
N GLU A 430 28.20 13.24 -9.49
CA GLU A 430 26.76 12.96 -9.65
C GLU A 430 26.01 14.02 -10.47
N HIS A 431 26.43 15.29 -10.38
CA HIS A 431 25.81 16.39 -11.13
C HIS A 431 26.08 16.35 -12.64
N GLU A 432 27.00 15.50 -13.12
CA GLU A 432 27.19 15.23 -14.54
C GLU A 432 26.13 14.26 -15.09
N VAL A 433 25.30 13.68 -14.24
CA VAL A 433 24.20 12.79 -14.62
C VAL A 433 22.87 13.49 -14.32
N GLN A 434 21.96 13.55 -15.31
CA GLN A 434 20.64 14.11 -15.10
C GLN A 434 19.72 13.06 -14.46
N LEU A 435 19.48 13.19 -13.15
CA LEU A 435 18.65 12.23 -12.42
C LEU A 435 17.15 12.51 -12.60
N VAL A 436 16.41 11.47 -12.95
CA VAL A 436 14.93 11.47 -12.94
C VAL A 436 14.47 10.56 -11.82
N ASP A 437 13.65 11.11 -10.93
CA ASP A 437 13.12 10.39 -9.79
C ASP A 437 11.94 9.50 -10.20
N LEU A 438 12.16 8.19 -10.19
CA LEU A 438 11.17 7.20 -10.62
C LEU A 438 10.54 6.44 -9.44
N ARG A 439 10.33 7.12 -8.31
CA ARG A 439 9.64 6.52 -7.14
C ARG A 439 8.18 6.12 -7.44
N ASP A 440 7.52 6.82 -8.37
CA ASP A 440 6.08 6.66 -8.67
C ASP A 440 5.78 6.26 -10.13
N LEU A 441 6.82 6.00 -10.94
CA LEU A 441 6.71 5.62 -12.36
C LEU A 441 7.23 4.19 -12.56
N GLU A 442 6.63 3.44 -13.49
CA GLU A 442 7.11 2.11 -13.85
C GLU A 442 8.51 2.22 -14.49
N LEU A 443 9.56 1.88 -13.72
CA LEU A 443 10.98 1.93 -14.14
C LEU A 443 11.20 1.31 -15.53
N THR A 444 10.59 0.14 -15.76
CA THR A 444 10.66 -0.57 -17.04
C THR A 444 9.99 0.20 -18.18
N GLN A 445 8.85 0.84 -17.91
CA GLN A 445 8.13 1.65 -18.89
C GLN A 445 8.93 2.91 -19.25
N ALA A 446 9.48 3.61 -18.25
CA ALA A 446 10.26 4.83 -18.47
C ALA A 446 11.46 4.61 -19.39
N LEU A 447 12.15 3.47 -19.24
CA LEU A 447 13.23 3.09 -20.18
C LEU A 447 12.67 2.73 -21.56
N GLY A 448 11.56 1.98 -21.62
CA GLY A 448 10.96 1.52 -22.87
C GLY A 448 10.38 2.64 -23.75
N GLU A 449 9.79 3.66 -23.13
CA GLU A 449 9.28 4.86 -23.81
C GLU A 449 10.37 5.88 -24.12
N GLY A 450 11.58 5.66 -23.62
CA GLY A 450 12.72 6.51 -23.86
C GLY A 450 12.71 7.84 -23.12
N LEU A 451 11.98 7.90 -22.00
CA LEU A 451 12.00 9.04 -21.08
C LEU A 451 13.35 9.19 -20.36
N VAL A 452 14.09 8.08 -20.27
CA VAL A 452 15.43 8.01 -19.70
C VAL A 452 16.36 7.18 -20.59
N ASP A 453 17.66 7.43 -20.50
CA ASP A 453 18.72 6.72 -21.22
C ASP A 453 19.10 5.41 -20.53
N ALA A 454 19.04 5.40 -19.20
CA ALA A 454 19.27 4.24 -18.36
C ALA A 454 18.39 4.27 -17.10
N ILE A 455 18.17 3.11 -16.50
CA ILE A 455 17.58 2.98 -15.17
C ILE A 455 18.54 2.29 -14.21
N VAL A 456 18.45 2.65 -12.93
CA VAL A 456 19.15 1.96 -11.84
C VAL A 456 18.15 1.42 -10.84
N CYS A 457 18.15 0.11 -10.62
CA CYS A 457 17.16 -0.57 -9.78
C CYS A 457 17.65 -1.92 -9.24
N TRP A 458 16.84 -2.54 -8.39
CA TRP A 458 17.09 -3.84 -7.76
C TRP A 458 16.22 -4.95 -8.33
N GLU A 459 16.57 -6.22 -8.14
CA GLU A 459 15.74 -7.35 -8.59
C GLU A 459 14.31 -7.32 -8.00
N ALA A 460 13.26 -7.60 -8.77
CA ALA A 460 13.27 -8.19 -10.12
C ALA A 460 13.33 -7.18 -11.29
N PHE A 461 13.40 -5.87 -11.01
CA PHE A 461 13.20 -4.83 -12.02
C PHE A 461 14.19 -4.90 -13.19
N PRO A 462 15.51 -5.08 -12.99
CA PRO A 462 16.44 -5.26 -14.09
C PRO A 462 16.08 -6.46 -14.98
N SER A 463 15.76 -7.61 -14.37
CA SER A 463 15.39 -8.82 -15.12
C SER A 463 14.07 -8.64 -15.89
N CYS A 464 13.09 -7.95 -15.30
CA CYS A 464 11.86 -7.55 -15.99
C CYS A 464 12.16 -6.66 -17.19
N THR A 465 12.98 -5.64 -17.01
CA THR A 465 13.34 -4.68 -18.06
C THR A 465 14.06 -5.36 -19.22
N LEU A 466 15.05 -6.20 -18.93
CA LEU A 466 15.80 -6.96 -19.95
C LEU A 466 14.90 -7.88 -20.79
N LYS A 467 13.78 -8.35 -20.23
CA LYS A 467 12.79 -9.14 -20.97
C LYS A 467 11.78 -8.27 -21.73
N LYS A 468 11.29 -7.19 -21.13
CA LYS A 468 10.16 -6.40 -21.64
C LYS A 468 10.56 -5.28 -22.59
N VAL A 469 11.78 -4.74 -22.49
CA VAL A 469 12.24 -3.60 -23.31
C VAL A 469 13.14 -4.12 -24.44
N PRO A 470 12.70 -4.08 -25.71
CA PRO A 470 13.51 -4.53 -26.84
C PRO A 470 14.83 -3.76 -26.94
N GLY A 471 15.93 -4.49 -27.11
CA GLY A 471 17.25 -3.87 -27.24
C GLY A 471 17.79 -3.28 -25.94
N SER A 472 17.18 -3.58 -24.78
CA SER A 472 17.80 -3.28 -23.49
C SER A 472 18.93 -4.26 -23.14
N TYR A 473 19.92 -3.79 -22.38
CA TYR A 473 21.06 -4.59 -21.92
C TYR A 473 21.61 -4.07 -20.59
N LEU A 474 22.43 -4.91 -19.95
CA LEU A 474 23.13 -4.55 -18.73
C LEU A 474 24.32 -3.64 -19.04
N VAL A 475 24.31 -2.47 -18.43
CA VAL A 475 25.50 -1.60 -18.36
C VAL A 475 26.39 -2.05 -17.21
N GLN A 476 25.80 -2.33 -16.04
CA GLN A 476 26.53 -2.79 -14.86
C GLN A 476 25.59 -3.61 -13.98
N ARG A 477 26.10 -4.68 -13.35
CA ARG A 477 25.39 -5.42 -12.31
C ARG A 477 26.33 -5.71 -11.15
N GLY A 478 25.89 -5.38 -9.94
CA GLY A 478 26.74 -5.43 -8.76
C GLY A 478 28.12 -4.80 -9.01
N GLY A 479 29.15 -5.38 -8.40
CA GLY A 479 30.54 -4.93 -8.50
C GLY A 479 31.21 -4.73 -7.14
N GLY A 480 30.51 -5.03 -6.05
CA GLY A 480 31.04 -4.88 -4.70
C GLY A 480 31.22 -3.40 -4.34
N TYR A 481 30.30 -2.54 -4.79
CA TYR A 481 30.35 -1.11 -4.52
C TYR A 481 29.75 -0.78 -3.16
N ILE A 482 28.64 -1.42 -2.81
CA ILE A 482 27.88 -1.18 -1.58
C ILE A 482 27.62 -2.45 -0.76
N ALA A 483 27.37 -2.25 0.53
CA ALA A 483 26.91 -3.28 1.46
C ALA A 483 25.38 -3.36 1.45
N ARG A 484 24.79 -4.36 0.76
CA ARG A 484 23.33 -4.59 0.78
C ARG A 484 22.97 -5.68 1.78
N TYR A 485 22.39 -5.26 2.91
CA TYR A 485 21.86 -6.19 3.92
C TYR A 485 20.37 -5.96 4.21
N SER A 486 19.64 -7.06 4.26
CA SER A 486 18.33 -7.16 4.90
C SER A 486 18.36 -8.30 5.91
N VAL A 487 17.57 -8.19 6.97
CA VAL A 487 17.62 -9.12 8.10
C VAL A 487 16.22 -9.59 8.48
N ASN A 488 16.14 -10.81 9.00
CA ASN A 488 14.99 -11.23 9.79
C ASN A 488 15.01 -10.41 11.09
N ILE A 489 13.88 -9.82 11.46
CA ILE A 489 13.72 -9.01 12.67
C ILE A 489 12.66 -9.59 13.59
N THR A 490 12.78 -9.29 14.88
CA THR A 490 11.72 -9.47 15.89
C THR A 490 11.78 -8.34 16.91
N ARG A 491 10.89 -8.35 17.89
CA ARG A 491 10.93 -7.41 19.02
C ARG A 491 11.93 -7.88 20.06
N ASP A 492 12.71 -6.96 20.62
CA ASP A 492 13.68 -7.22 21.71
C ASP A 492 13.04 -7.97 22.89
N LYS A 493 11.81 -7.58 23.27
CA LYS A 493 11.04 -8.25 24.32
C LYS A 493 10.62 -9.67 23.93
N TYR A 494 10.25 -9.88 22.67
CA TYR A 494 9.84 -11.20 22.18
C TYR A 494 11.03 -12.16 22.17
N LEU A 495 12.19 -11.73 21.67
CA LEU A 495 13.43 -12.51 21.72
C LEU A 495 13.81 -12.93 23.14
N LYS A 496 13.72 -12.03 24.12
CA LYS A 496 14.03 -12.33 25.52
C LYS A 496 13.03 -13.30 26.15
N LYS A 497 11.75 -13.20 25.78
CA LYS A 497 10.67 -14.02 26.34
C LYS A 497 10.60 -15.41 25.72
N HIS A 498 10.95 -15.52 24.44
CA HIS A 498 10.78 -16.73 23.63
C HIS A 498 12.03 -17.09 22.81
N PRO A 499 13.23 -17.19 23.43
CA PRO A 499 14.47 -17.44 22.71
C PRO A 499 14.47 -18.76 21.93
N GLU A 500 13.79 -19.79 22.45
CA GLU A 500 13.63 -21.10 21.79
C GLU A 500 12.76 -21.03 20.53
N ILE A 501 11.68 -20.25 20.55
CA ILE A 501 10.82 -20.05 19.37
C ILE A 501 11.57 -19.29 18.28
N VAL A 502 12.34 -18.27 18.68
CA VAL A 502 13.16 -17.50 17.74
C VAL A 502 14.25 -18.37 17.11
N GLU A 503 14.91 -19.25 17.89
CA GLU A 503 15.89 -20.20 17.35
C GLU A 503 15.25 -21.22 16.39
N LEU A 504 14.06 -21.73 16.69
CA LEU A 504 13.30 -22.61 15.79
C LEU A 504 12.96 -21.91 14.48
N TYR A 505 12.40 -20.69 14.55
CA TYR A 505 12.06 -19.90 13.36
C TYR A 505 13.29 -19.62 12.48
N ILE A 506 14.41 -19.19 13.08
CA ILE A 506 15.64 -18.92 12.33
C ILE A 506 16.24 -20.19 11.73
N THR A 507 16.16 -21.33 12.43
CA THR A 507 16.63 -22.62 11.88
C THR A 507 15.78 -23.04 10.67
N ALA A 508 14.45 -22.97 10.79
CA ALA A 508 13.53 -23.27 9.69
C ALA A 508 13.75 -22.32 8.49
N PHE A 509 13.97 -21.03 8.76
CA PHE A 509 14.30 -20.06 7.73
C PHE A 509 15.62 -20.39 7.02
N CYS A 510 16.65 -20.84 7.75
CA CYS A 510 17.93 -21.26 7.15
C CYS A 510 17.78 -22.49 6.25
N GLU A 511 16.95 -23.45 6.65
CA GLU A 511 16.62 -24.62 5.83
C GLU A 511 15.86 -24.22 4.56
N ALA A 512 14.86 -23.34 4.68
CA ALA A 512 14.16 -22.79 3.52
C ALA A 512 15.11 -22.02 2.59
N SER A 513 16.08 -21.30 3.16
CA SER A 513 17.09 -20.57 2.41
C SER A 513 18.00 -21.52 1.63
N GLN A 514 18.47 -22.60 2.25
CA GLN A 514 19.22 -23.66 1.57
C GLN A 514 18.40 -24.32 0.47
N TRP A 515 17.15 -24.62 0.75
CA TRP A 515 16.25 -25.21 -0.23
C TRP A 515 16.11 -24.33 -1.48
N VAL A 516 15.90 -23.01 -1.31
CA VAL A 516 15.84 -22.04 -2.42
C VAL A 516 17.12 -22.06 -3.25
N ARG A 517 18.30 -22.07 -2.61
CA ARG A 517 19.59 -22.12 -3.31
C ARG A 517 19.76 -23.39 -4.15
N GLN A 518 19.21 -24.52 -3.69
CA GLN A 518 19.29 -25.81 -4.37
C GLN A 518 18.20 -26.02 -5.44
N HIS A 519 17.04 -25.35 -5.32
CA HIS A 519 15.85 -25.58 -6.15
C HIS A 519 15.38 -24.31 -6.86
N LEU A 520 16.30 -23.61 -7.53
CA LEU A 520 16.04 -22.29 -8.13
C LEU A 520 14.82 -22.24 -9.06
N ASP A 521 14.61 -23.27 -9.88
CA ASP A 521 13.52 -23.30 -10.86
C ASP A 521 12.15 -23.41 -10.17
N GLU A 522 12.09 -24.21 -9.11
CA GLU A 522 10.87 -24.38 -8.33
C GLU A 522 10.63 -23.16 -7.42
N ALA A 523 11.69 -22.60 -6.82
CA ALA A 523 11.62 -21.34 -6.08
C ALA A 523 11.13 -20.18 -6.94
N ALA A 524 11.52 -20.11 -8.21
CA ALA A 524 11.02 -19.14 -9.17
C ALA A 524 9.52 -19.32 -9.45
N THR A 525 9.08 -20.57 -9.58
CA THR A 525 7.66 -20.89 -9.78
C THR A 525 6.84 -20.51 -8.53
N ILE A 526 7.36 -20.80 -7.33
CA ILE A 526 6.77 -20.34 -6.06
C ILE A 526 6.69 -18.81 -6.07
N ALA A 527 7.79 -18.10 -6.32
CA ALA A 527 7.80 -16.64 -6.35
C ALA A 527 6.74 -16.05 -7.31
N SER A 528 6.55 -16.64 -8.49
CA SER A 528 5.53 -16.19 -9.46
C SER A 528 4.07 -16.37 -8.99
N ARG A 529 3.81 -17.26 -8.01
CA ARG A 529 2.47 -17.39 -7.38
C ARG A 529 2.20 -16.31 -6.33
N TRP A 530 3.26 -15.85 -5.66
CA TRP A 530 3.17 -14.86 -4.58
C TRP A 530 3.34 -13.41 -5.09
N ILE A 531 3.93 -13.23 -6.27
CA ILE A 531 4.19 -11.92 -6.88
C ILE A 531 3.38 -11.83 -8.16
N SER A 532 2.31 -11.03 -8.13
CA SER A 532 1.45 -10.78 -9.29
C SER A 532 2.29 -10.30 -10.49
N ASP A 533 1.94 -10.80 -11.68
CA ASP A 533 2.56 -10.45 -12.97
C ASP A 533 4.07 -10.74 -13.10
N LEU A 534 4.65 -11.55 -12.20
CA LEU A 534 6.03 -12.01 -12.30
C LEU A 534 6.12 -13.28 -13.14
N ASP A 535 6.62 -13.15 -14.35
CA ASP A 535 6.90 -14.28 -15.23
C ASP A 535 7.93 -15.25 -14.60
N PRO A 536 7.67 -16.57 -14.57
CA PRO A 536 8.56 -17.54 -13.91
C PRO A 536 9.99 -17.55 -14.46
N ALA A 537 10.19 -17.30 -15.76
CA ALA A 537 11.54 -17.23 -16.34
C ALA A 537 12.28 -15.96 -15.89
N VAL A 538 11.55 -14.85 -15.71
CA VAL A 538 12.10 -13.63 -15.09
C VAL A 538 12.41 -13.86 -13.63
N ALA A 539 11.50 -14.47 -12.87
CA ALA A 539 11.72 -14.83 -11.47
C ALA A 539 12.99 -15.65 -11.33
N ARG A 540 13.17 -16.66 -12.19
CA ARG A 540 14.37 -17.51 -12.21
C ARG A 540 15.64 -16.71 -12.47
N ALA A 541 15.63 -15.82 -13.45
CA ALA A 541 16.78 -14.96 -13.76
C ALA A 541 17.11 -14.02 -12.59
N ALA A 542 16.08 -13.46 -11.94
CA ALA A 542 16.21 -12.52 -10.85
C ALA A 542 16.67 -13.18 -9.54
N ILE A 543 16.15 -14.36 -9.16
CA ILE A 543 16.56 -15.10 -7.95
C ILE A 543 18.06 -15.40 -7.99
N LYS A 544 18.62 -15.74 -9.16
CA LYS A 544 20.05 -16.00 -9.32
C LYS A 544 20.94 -14.82 -8.97
N ASN A 545 20.41 -13.59 -9.06
CA ASN A 545 21.14 -12.37 -8.74
C ASN A 545 20.98 -11.95 -7.27
N ILE A 546 20.21 -12.70 -6.47
CA ILE A 546 19.98 -12.44 -5.05
C ILE A 546 20.82 -13.42 -4.21
N SER A 547 21.58 -12.88 -3.25
CA SER A 547 22.34 -13.69 -2.31
C SER A 547 21.50 -14.08 -1.10
N PHE A 548 21.13 -15.36 -1.02
CA PHE A 548 20.42 -15.95 0.12
C PHE A 548 21.39 -16.65 1.08
N ASP A 549 22.39 -15.94 1.61
CA ASP A 549 23.25 -16.42 2.70
C ASP A 549 22.73 -15.86 4.03
N PRO A 550 22.09 -16.67 4.89
CA PRO A 550 21.49 -16.18 6.13
C PRO A 550 22.49 -15.99 7.27
N ARG A 551 23.75 -16.43 7.09
CA ARG A 551 24.79 -16.39 8.14
C ARG A 551 25.18 -14.95 8.46
N ILE A 552 25.76 -14.75 9.63
CA ILE A 552 26.33 -13.47 10.06
C ILE A 552 27.83 -13.66 10.28
N SER A 553 28.62 -12.65 9.93
CA SER A 553 30.06 -12.56 10.20
C SER A 553 30.45 -11.13 10.59
N LYS A 554 31.72 -10.89 10.90
CA LYS A 554 32.24 -9.52 11.13
C LYS A 554 32.03 -8.62 9.91
N PHE A 555 32.01 -9.17 8.70
CA PHE A 555 31.69 -8.41 7.49
C PHE A 555 30.25 -7.91 7.48
N THR A 556 29.31 -8.70 8.00
CA THR A 556 27.93 -8.25 8.21
C THR A 556 27.87 -7.05 9.15
N PHE A 557 28.62 -7.09 10.26
CA PHE A 557 28.70 -5.97 11.20
C PHE A 557 29.35 -4.73 10.57
N ALA A 558 30.41 -4.91 9.78
CA ALA A 558 31.09 -3.83 9.07
C ALA A 558 30.15 -3.12 8.10
N GLY A 559 29.43 -3.85 7.24
CA GLY A 559 28.55 -3.18 6.28
C GLY A 559 27.24 -2.62 6.89
N ILE A 560 26.76 -3.16 8.03
CA ILE A 560 25.73 -2.46 8.82
C ILE A 560 26.30 -1.14 9.37
N LYS A 561 27.55 -1.14 9.84
CA LYS A 561 28.23 0.08 10.30
C LYS A 561 28.31 1.11 9.18
N ASP A 562 28.70 0.71 7.97
CA ASP A 562 28.77 1.60 6.81
C ASP A 562 27.41 2.25 6.51
N SER A 563 26.33 1.47 6.62
CA SER A 563 24.95 1.96 6.45
C SER A 563 24.59 3.01 7.51
N ILE A 564 24.98 2.79 8.77
CA ILE A 564 24.76 3.74 9.87
C ILE A 564 25.57 5.02 9.62
N ASP A 565 26.87 4.89 9.31
CA ASP A 565 27.77 6.02 9.06
C ASP A 565 27.26 6.89 7.90
N PHE A 566 26.69 6.27 6.87
CA PHE A 566 26.03 6.99 5.77
C PHE A 566 24.83 7.81 6.26
N LEU A 567 23.95 7.24 7.09
CA LEU A 567 22.79 7.95 7.65
C LEU A 567 23.22 9.10 8.57
N VAL A 568 24.31 8.94 9.32
CA VAL A 568 24.89 10.02 10.14
C VAL A 568 25.44 11.13 9.25
N LYS A 569 26.25 10.79 8.24
CA LYS A 569 26.84 11.74 7.29
C LYS A 569 25.76 12.55 6.56
N THR A 570 24.63 11.92 6.23
CA THR A 570 23.49 12.55 5.56
C THR A 570 22.49 13.21 6.52
N LYS A 571 22.83 13.31 7.82
CA LYS A 571 22.01 13.93 8.88
C LYS A 571 20.61 13.33 8.99
N LYS A 572 20.48 12.03 8.73
CA LYS A 572 19.24 11.27 8.90
C LYS A 572 19.09 10.73 10.32
N ILE A 573 20.20 10.57 11.06
CA ILE A 573 20.26 10.18 12.48
C ILE A 573 21.44 10.89 13.19
N ASP A 574 21.37 11.03 14.52
CA ASP A 574 22.26 11.91 15.31
C ASP A 574 23.59 11.27 15.77
N GLY A 575 24.03 10.15 15.17
CA GLY A 575 25.35 9.56 15.45
C GLY A 575 25.42 8.51 16.56
N ASN A 576 24.42 8.40 17.43
CA ASN A 576 24.49 7.58 18.64
C ASN A 576 24.07 6.11 18.49
N LEU A 577 23.93 5.60 17.26
CA LEU A 577 23.35 4.28 17.02
C LEU A 577 24.42 3.20 16.87
N GLU A 578 24.50 2.28 17.84
CA GLU A 578 25.46 1.17 17.80
C GLU A 578 24.98 0.02 16.90
N VAL A 579 25.87 -0.61 16.12
CA VAL A 579 25.55 -1.76 15.25
C VAL A 579 24.86 -2.90 16.02
N LYS A 580 25.32 -3.19 17.25
CA LYS A 580 24.75 -4.24 18.12
C LYS A 580 23.30 -3.96 18.53
N SER A 581 22.83 -2.71 18.43
CA SER A 581 21.43 -2.38 18.68
C SER A 581 20.52 -2.68 17.48
N LEU A 582 21.08 -2.92 16.28
CA LEU A 582 20.31 -3.28 15.08
C LEU A 582 20.29 -4.79 14.84
N ILE A 583 21.32 -5.52 15.25
CA ILE A 583 21.44 -6.96 15.01
C ILE A 583 22.02 -7.70 16.21
N ASN A 584 21.35 -8.77 16.61
CA ASN A 584 21.81 -9.73 17.61
C ASN A 584 22.28 -11.01 16.91
N ALA A 585 23.57 -11.32 17.03
CA ALA A 585 24.16 -12.48 16.38
C ALA A 585 24.01 -13.79 17.16
N GLU A 586 23.63 -13.77 18.44
CA GLU A 586 23.70 -14.95 19.32
C GLU A 586 22.85 -16.11 18.81
N THR A 587 21.60 -15.83 18.41
CA THR A 587 20.70 -16.86 17.87
C THR A 587 21.29 -17.47 16.60
N MET A 588 21.73 -16.66 15.64
CA MET A 588 22.30 -17.16 14.39
C MET A 588 23.59 -17.94 14.62
N LEU A 589 24.47 -17.50 15.52
CA LEU A 589 25.69 -18.22 15.85
C LEU A 589 25.40 -19.59 16.48
N ARG A 590 24.35 -19.71 17.32
CA ARG A 590 23.89 -21.01 17.82
C ARG A 590 23.40 -21.92 16.70
N VAL A 591 22.62 -21.39 15.75
CA VAL A 591 22.14 -22.15 14.57
C VAL A 591 23.32 -22.59 13.69
N MET A 592 24.25 -21.69 13.36
CA MET A 592 25.47 -21.99 12.59
C MET A 592 26.31 -23.10 13.22
N LYS A 593 26.39 -23.12 14.55
CA LYS A 593 27.14 -24.16 15.29
C LYS A 593 26.40 -25.50 15.33
N LYS A 594 25.08 -25.50 15.50
CA LYS A 594 24.26 -26.73 15.66
C LYS A 594 23.91 -27.41 14.35
N ARG A 595 23.73 -26.64 13.28
CA ARG A 595 23.21 -27.09 11.98
C ARG A 595 24.13 -26.70 10.84
N THR A 596 25.38 -27.14 10.92
CA THR A 596 26.40 -26.88 9.89
C THR A 596 25.97 -27.39 8.51
N ASP A 597 25.16 -28.46 8.47
CA ASP A 597 24.55 -29.03 7.27
C ASP A 597 23.79 -28.01 6.42
N LEU A 598 23.15 -27.00 7.04
CA LEU A 598 22.36 -25.98 6.35
C LEU A 598 23.19 -24.94 5.56
N PHE A 599 24.52 -24.99 5.70
CA PHE A 599 25.43 -23.99 5.17
C PHE A 599 26.57 -24.54 4.31
N ASN A 600 26.61 -25.86 4.09
CA ASN A 600 27.69 -26.53 3.37
C ASN A 600 27.74 -26.16 1.86
N ASP A 601 26.64 -25.63 1.33
CA ASP A 601 26.52 -25.16 -0.05
C ASP A 601 26.97 -23.69 -0.25
N LEU A 602 27.35 -23.00 0.84
CA LEU A 602 27.76 -21.61 0.81
C LEU A 602 29.29 -21.46 0.85
N PRO A 603 29.84 -20.35 0.31
CA PRO A 603 31.27 -20.06 0.44
C PRO A 603 31.71 -20.03 1.90
N LEU A 604 32.96 -20.42 2.15
CA LEU A 604 33.55 -20.36 3.49
C LEU A 604 33.65 -18.90 3.95
N ILE A 605 33.32 -18.67 5.23
CA ILE A 605 33.57 -17.38 5.88
C ILE A 605 35.09 -17.28 6.11
N PRO A 606 35.78 -16.22 5.62
CA PRO A 606 37.20 -16.02 5.88
C PRO A 606 37.50 -16.00 7.38
N LYS A 607 38.67 -16.53 7.80
CA LYS A 607 39.00 -16.72 9.22
C LYS A 607 38.94 -15.40 10.00
N GLU A 608 39.41 -14.33 9.38
CA GLU A 608 39.38 -12.97 9.89
C GLU A 608 37.97 -12.46 10.14
N ALA A 609 36.98 -12.95 9.39
CA ALA A 609 35.59 -12.53 9.43
C ALA A 609 34.71 -13.35 10.39
N ILE A 610 35.20 -14.46 10.94
CA ILE A 610 34.44 -15.27 11.91
C ILE A 610 34.20 -14.46 13.20
N LEU A 611 32.97 -14.50 13.71
CA LEU A 611 32.52 -13.80 14.93
C LEU A 611 32.87 -14.52 16.22
#